data_AF-A0A4Z2GDN3-F1
#
_entry.id   AF-A0A4Z2GDN3-F1
#
_cell.length_a   1.000
_cell.length_b   1.000
_cell.length_c   1.000
_cell.angle_alpha   90.00
_cell.angle_beta   90.00
_cell.angle_gamma   90.00
#
_symmetry.space_group_name_H-M   'P 1'
#
loop_
_entity.id
_entity.type
_entity.pdbx_description
1 polymer ?
#
loop_
_entity_poly.entity_id
_entity_poly.type
_entity_poly.pdbx_seq_one_letter_code
_entity_poly.pdbx_strand_id
1 'polypeptide(L)'
;MRMLKLVILPLIISSMITGVAALDSEVSGRIGLRAVIYYFSTTIIAVILGIILVMTIKPGVSQTAEHIDRAGTTPNVTTVDTLLDLIRNMFPENLVQACFQQYKTKRKELDPPKVSTNATTIPPLATTLMAVVENITKEYKIVGTYSNGINVLGLIVFCVAFGLVIGKMGEKGRILLEFFDALNEATMRLVQIIMWFV
;
A
#
# COMPACT_ATOMS: atom_id res chain seq x y z
N MET A 1 13.85 16.43 -4.49
CA MET A 1 13.11 15.18 -4.12
C MET A 1 13.16 14.82 -2.64
N ARG A 2 14.33 14.75 -1.97
CA ARG A 2 14.39 14.40 -0.53
C ARG A 2 13.66 15.41 0.37
N MET A 3 13.79 16.70 0.07
CA MET A 3 13.08 17.78 0.80
C MET A 3 11.56 17.62 0.72
N LEU A 4 10.99 17.40 -0.47
CA LEU A 4 9.55 17.15 -0.63
C LEU A 4 9.09 15.93 0.18
N LYS A 5 9.86 14.83 0.17
CA LYS A 5 9.51 13.63 0.96
C LYS A 5 9.51 13.87 2.47
N LEU A 6 10.34 14.78 2.98
CA LEU A 6 10.41 15.11 4.41
C LEU A 6 9.14 15.83 4.88
N VAL A 7 8.55 16.68 4.04
CA VAL A 7 7.40 17.52 4.43
C VAL A 7 6.06 16.79 4.33
N ILE A 8 5.98 15.73 3.53
CA ILE A 8 4.74 14.97 3.33
C ILE A 8 4.19 14.42 4.66
N LEU A 9 5.04 13.87 5.53
CA LEU A 9 4.60 13.27 6.79
C LEU A 9 3.92 14.27 7.74
N PRO A 10 4.58 15.37 8.17
CA PRO A 10 3.95 16.34 9.05
C PRO A 10 2.73 16.98 8.40
N LEU A 11 2.79 17.27 7.10
CA LEU A 11 1.70 17.93 6.37
C LEU A 11 0.43 17.06 6.33
N ILE A 12 0.55 15.76 6.01
CA ILE A 12 -0.60 14.86 5.97
C ILE A 12 -1.25 14.77 7.35
N ILE A 13 -0.44 14.60 8.40
CA ILE A 13 -0.96 14.45 9.77
C ILE A 13 -1.68 15.72 10.22
N SER A 14 -1.02 16.88 10.14
CA SER A 14 -1.59 18.14 10.59
C SER A 14 -2.81 18.54 9.76
N SER A 15 -2.72 18.49 8.43
CA SER A 15 -3.79 18.94 7.53
C SER A 15 -5.01 18.03 7.56
N MET A 16 -4.85 16.71 7.65
CA MET A 16 -6.00 15.80 7.74
C MET A 16 -6.73 15.93 9.07
N ILE A 17 -5.99 16.05 10.18
CA ILE A 17 -6.59 16.19 11.52
C ILE A 17 -7.39 17.49 11.59
N THR A 18 -6.79 18.64 11.23
CA THR A 18 -7.48 19.94 11.28
C THR A 18 -8.62 20.02 10.27
N GLY A 19 -8.40 19.52 9.05
CA GLY A 19 -9.40 19.54 7.99
C GLY A 19 -10.67 18.79 8.38
N VAL A 20 -10.54 17.61 9.00
CA VAL A 20 -11.69 16.80 9.42
C VAL A 20 -12.31 17.31 10.72
N ALA A 21 -11.50 17.78 11.67
CA ALA A 21 -11.98 18.25 12.97
C ALA A 21 -12.68 19.62 12.90
N ALA A 22 -12.36 20.46 11.93
CA ALA A 22 -13.01 21.76 11.70
C ALA A 22 -14.42 21.65 11.08
N LEU A 23 -14.80 20.46 10.61
CA LEU A 23 -16.09 20.20 9.98
C LEU A 23 -17.08 19.61 10.99
N ASP A 24 -18.31 20.09 10.99
CA ASP A 24 -19.40 19.46 11.75
C ASP A 24 -19.57 18.00 11.32
N SER A 25 -19.78 17.10 12.28
CA SER A 25 -19.80 15.66 11.99
C SER A 25 -20.84 15.23 10.95
N GLU A 26 -22.01 15.90 10.89
CA GLU A 26 -23.01 15.67 9.82
C GLU A 26 -22.57 16.21 8.45
N VAL A 27 -21.92 17.37 8.44
CA VAL A 27 -21.48 18.04 7.22
C VAL A 27 -20.26 17.32 6.63
N SER A 28 -19.32 16.92 7.49
CA SER A 28 -18.12 16.13 7.16
C SER A 28 -18.49 14.82 6.44
N GLY A 29 -19.48 14.09 6.95
CA GLY A 29 -19.97 12.86 6.32
C GLY A 29 -20.58 13.08 4.93
N ARG A 30 -21.36 14.14 4.73
CA ARG A 30 -21.97 14.47 3.42
C ARG A 30 -20.94 14.95 2.41
N ILE A 31 -19.99 15.78 2.84
CA ILE A 31 -18.87 16.23 1.99
C ILE A 31 -17.99 15.03 1.59
N GLY A 32 -17.66 14.17 2.54
CA GLY A 32 -16.90 12.94 2.29
C GLY A 32 -17.61 12.01 1.31
N LEU A 33 -18.91 11.79 1.47
CA LEU A 33 -19.69 10.96 0.55
C LEU A 33 -19.72 11.53 -0.88
N ARG A 34 -19.90 12.86 -1.03
CA ARG A 34 -19.82 13.53 -2.33
C ARG A 34 -18.44 13.37 -2.96
N ALA A 35 -17.37 13.47 -2.19
CA ALA A 35 -16.01 13.25 -2.67
C ALA A 35 -15.80 11.79 -3.13
N VAL A 36 -16.29 10.81 -2.37
CA VAL A 36 -16.22 9.39 -2.76
C VAL A 36 -16.96 9.14 -4.07
N ILE A 37 -18.20 9.63 -4.22
CA ILE A 37 -18.96 9.50 -5.48
C ILE A 37 -18.25 10.18 -6.65
N TYR A 38 -17.65 11.35 -6.41
CA TYR A 38 -16.87 12.07 -7.41
C TYR A 38 -15.64 11.26 -7.87
N TYR A 39 -14.87 10.68 -6.93
CA TYR A 39 -13.71 9.86 -7.28
C TYR A 39 -14.08 8.59 -8.04
N PHE A 40 -15.16 7.91 -7.66
CA PHE A 40 -15.60 6.72 -8.39
C PHE A 40 -16.08 7.05 -9.80
N SER A 41 -16.91 8.09 -9.95
CA SER A 41 -17.44 8.47 -11.27
C SER A 41 -16.32 8.90 -12.23
N THR A 42 -15.38 9.72 -11.78
CA THR A 42 -14.23 10.15 -12.58
C THR A 42 -13.29 9.00 -12.93
N THR A 43 -13.06 8.05 -12.01
CA THR A 43 -12.25 6.85 -12.28
C THR A 43 -12.88 5.98 -13.36
N ILE A 44 -14.20 5.76 -13.31
CA ILE A 44 -14.92 5.00 -14.33
C ILE A 44 -14.80 5.68 -15.70
N ILE A 45 -15.03 7.00 -15.77
CA ILE A 45 -14.88 7.77 -17.02
C ILE A 45 -13.45 7.67 -17.56
N ALA A 46 -12.44 7.81 -16.70
CA ALA A 46 -11.03 7.69 -17.09
C ALA A 46 -10.68 6.29 -17.60
N VAL A 47 -11.19 5.22 -16.97
CA VAL A 47 -10.99 3.83 -17.43
C VAL A 47 -11.63 3.61 -18.80
N ILE A 48 -12.86 4.10 -19.03
CA ILE A 48 -13.55 3.98 -20.32
C ILE A 48 -12.74 4.72 -21.41
N LEU A 49 -12.33 5.96 -21.15
CA LEU A 49 -11.49 6.72 -22.08
C LEU A 49 -10.17 6.03 -22.37
N GLY A 50 -9.51 5.47 -21.35
CA GLY A 50 -8.27 4.71 -21.48
C GLY A 50 -8.41 3.47 -22.36
N ILE A 51 -9.50 2.71 -22.20
CA ILE A 51 -9.81 1.52 -23.02
C ILE A 51 -10.08 1.93 -24.48
N ILE A 52 -10.86 2.99 -24.71
CA ILE A 52 -11.13 3.49 -26.07
C ILE A 52 -9.83 3.91 -26.75
N LEU A 53 -8.99 4.68 -26.04
CA LEU A 53 -7.74 5.19 -26.58
C LEU A 53 -6.75 4.06 -26.91
N VAL A 54 -6.57 3.09 -26.00
CA VAL A 54 -5.64 1.97 -26.23
C VAL A 54 -6.11 1.05 -27.37
N MET A 55 -7.43 0.86 -27.51
CA MET A 55 -8.00 0.05 -28.61
C MET A 55 -7.95 0.77 -29.97
N THR A 56 -7.93 2.11 -29.97
CA THR A 56 -7.84 2.93 -31.20
C THR A 56 -6.40 3.05 -31.68
N ILE A 57 -5.48 3.41 -30.77
CA ILE A 57 -4.06 3.60 -31.09
C ILE A 57 -3.34 2.26 -31.26
N LYS A 58 -3.79 1.21 -30.54
CA LYS A 58 -3.17 -0.13 -30.51
C LYS A 58 -1.65 -0.09 -30.37
N PRO A 59 -1.11 0.52 -29.29
CA PRO A 59 0.34 0.56 -29.09
C PRO A 59 0.89 -0.87 -28.97
N GLY A 60 1.97 -1.18 -29.69
CA GLY A 60 2.69 -2.46 -29.59
C GLY A 60 2.43 -3.48 -30.71
N VAL A 61 1.54 -3.21 -31.66
CA VAL A 61 1.26 -4.14 -32.80
C VAL A 61 2.44 -4.35 -33.75
N SER A 62 3.40 -3.44 -33.76
CA SER A 62 4.61 -3.49 -34.60
C SER A 62 5.86 -3.99 -33.87
N GLN A 63 5.77 -4.36 -32.58
CA GLN A 63 6.89 -4.93 -31.83
C GLN A 63 6.84 -6.45 -31.89
N THR A 64 7.80 -7.05 -32.60
CA THR A 64 8.00 -8.51 -32.61
C THR A 64 8.42 -8.96 -31.21
N ALA A 65 7.66 -9.90 -30.64
CA ALA A 65 7.82 -10.37 -29.25
C ALA A 65 9.20 -10.96 -28.91
N GLU A 66 10.04 -11.25 -29.92
CA GLU A 66 11.39 -11.80 -29.76
C GLU A 66 12.42 -10.80 -29.20
N HIS A 67 12.17 -9.48 -29.25
CA HIS A 67 13.08 -8.46 -28.69
C HIS A 67 12.65 -7.90 -27.33
N ILE A 68 11.64 -8.51 -26.68
CA ILE A 68 11.26 -8.13 -25.33
C ILE A 68 12.09 -8.98 -24.37
N ASP A 69 13.27 -8.47 -24.01
CA ASP A 69 14.05 -9.01 -22.89
C ASP A 69 13.18 -8.96 -21.62
N ARG A 70 12.55 -10.09 -21.30
CA ARG A 70 11.89 -10.32 -20.00
C ARG A 70 12.96 -10.55 -18.94
N ALA A 71 13.80 -9.55 -18.70
CA ALA A 71 14.75 -9.52 -17.61
C ALA A 71 14.00 -9.25 -16.30
N GLY A 72 13.34 -10.27 -15.76
CA GLY A 72 12.72 -10.19 -14.45
C GLY A 72 11.89 -11.42 -14.08
N THR A 73 12.32 -12.14 -13.04
CA THR A 73 11.44 -13.03 -12.28
C THR A 73 10.29 -12.22 -11.72
N THR A 74 9.07 -12.43 -12.24
CA THR A 74 7.87 -11.80 -11.71
C THR A 74 7.59 -12.38 -10.32
N PRO A 75 7.45 -11.55 -9.28
CA PRO A 75 7.06 -12.06 -7.97
C PRO A 75 5.66 -12.66 -8.09
N ASN A 76 5.48 -13.92 -7.67
CA ASN A 76 4.19 -14.59 -7.58
C ASN A 76 3.36 -13.93 -6.46
N VAL A 77 2.65 -12.86 -6.80
CA VAL A 77 1.68 -12.18 -5.93
C VAL A 77 0.27 -12.49 -6.40
N THR A 78 -0.57 -12.96 -5.50
CA THR A 78 -1.99 -13.18 -5.81
C THR A 78 -2.77 -11.89 -5.53
N THR A 79 -3.77 -11.59 -6.37
CA THR A 79 -4.64 -10.41 -6.21
C THR A 79 -5.30 -10.34 -4.84
N VAL A 80 -5.66 -11.49 -4.28
CA VAL A 80 -6.21 -11.59 -2.92
C VAL A 80 -5.18 -11.15 -1.87
N ASP A 81 -3.91 -11.55 -2.01
CA ASP A 81 -2.84 -11.14 -1.08
C ASP A 81 -2.67 -9.62 -1.11
N THR A 82 -2.74 -9.00 -2.29
CA THR A 82 -2.65 -7.54 -2.44
C THR A 82 -3.87 -6.80 -1.87
N LEU A 83 -5.08 -7.36 -2.01
CA LEU A 83 -6.30 -6.77 -1.43
C LEU A 83 -6.27 -6.87 0.10
N LEU A 84 -5.82 -7.99 0.64
CA LEU A 84 -5.65 -8.17 2.08
C LEU A 84 -4.55 -7.25 2.63
N ASP A 85 -3.45 -7.06 1.88
CA ASP A 85 -2.41 -6.10 2.23
C ASP A 85 -2.95 -4.66 2.25
N LEU A 86 -3.86 -4.29 1.34
CA LEU A 86 -4.52 -2.97 1.37
C LEU A 86 -5.27 -2.76 2.70
N ILE A 87 -6.08 -3.74 3.11
CA ILE A 87 -6.86 -3.68 4.35
C ILE A 87 -5.93 -3.67 5.58
N ARG A 88 -4.88 -4.50 5.59
CA ARG A 88 -3.87 -4.52 6.67
C ARG A 88 -3.12 -3.19 6.78
N ASN A 89 -2.81 -2.54 5.66
CA ASN A 89 -2.19 -1.22 5.67
C ASN A 89 -3.16 -0.11 6.08
N MET A 90 -4.47 -0.28 5.88
CA MET A 90 -5.50 0.66 6.36
C MET A 90 -5.54 0.76 7.90
N PHE A 91 -5.23 -0.34 8.60
CA PHE A 91 -5.14 -0.41 10.05
C PHE A 91 -3.76 -0.92 10.50
N PRO A 92 -2.73 -0.05 10.53
CA PRO A 92 -1.38 -0.46 10.90
C PRO A 92 -1.31 -0.90 12.36
N GLU A 93 -0.48 -1.90 12.66
CA GLU A 93 -0.26 -2.37 14.04
C GLU A 93 0.44 -1.33 14.94
N ASN A 94 1.22 -0.43 14.33
CA ASN A 94 1.94 0.61 15.04
C ASN A 94 2.00 1.90 14.19
N LEU A 95 1.59 3.02 14.80
CA LEU A 95 1.53 4.32 14.12
C LEU A 95 2.92 4.89 13.81
N VAL A 96 3.87 4.75 14.72
CA VAL A 96 5.26 5.23 14.53
C VAL A 96 5.93 4.44 13.42
N GLN A 97 5.74 3.12 13.40
CA GLN A 97 6.24 2.25 12.34
C GLN A 97 5.62 2.59 10.97
N ALA A 98 4.33 2.92 10.93
CA ALA A 98 3.64 3.33 9.71
C ALA A 98 4.26 4.59 9.04
N CYS A 99 4.97 5.42 9.82
CA CYS A 99 5.67 6.60 9.28
C CYS A 99 6.86 6.24 8.38
N PHE A 100 7.38 5.01 8.42
CA PHE A 100 8.56 4.61 7.62
C PHE A 100 8.50 3.19 7.05
N GLN A 101 7.49 2.39 7.41
CA GLN A 101 7.28 1.03 6.90
C GLN A 101 5.83 0.77 6.47
N GLN A 102 5.69 -0.14 5.50
CA GLN A 102 4.41 -0.64 5.00
C GLN A 102 4.39 -2.18 4.99
N TYR A 103 3.22 -2.76 5.23
CA TYR A 103 3.03 -4.20 5.26
C TYR A 103 2.94 -4.78 3.85
N LYS A 104 3.70 -5.83 3.56
CA LYS A 104 3.65 -6.56 2.29
C LYS A 104 3.75 -8.05 2.51
N THR A 105 2.79 -8.78 1.95
CA THR A 105 2.80 -10.22 1.92
C THR A 105 3.78 -10.72 0.85
N LYS A 106 4.65 -11.65 1.25
CA LYS A 106 5.53 -12.39 0.34
C LYS A 106 5.28 -13.87 0.50
N ARG A 107 5.28 -14.61 -0.61
CA ARG A 107 5.27 -16.07 -0.60
C ARG A 107 6.71 -16.55 -0.55
N LYS A 108 7.06 -17.30 0.49
CA LYS A 108 8.32 -18.04 0.55
C LYS A 108 8.04 -19.49 0.18
N GLU A 109 8.83 -20.04 -0.73
CA GLU A 109 8.86 -21.48 -0.98
C GLU A 109 9.30 -22.16 0.32
N LEU A 110 8.51 -23.12 0.82
CA LEU A 110 8.95 -24.02 1.87
C LEU A 110 9.90 -25.01 1.22
N ASP A 111 11.12 -25.11 1.75
CA ASP A 111 12.04 -26.17 1.33
C ASP A 111 11.33 -27.52 1.51
N PRO A 112 11.42 -28.44 0.53
CA PRO A 112 10.81 -29.75 0.67
C PRO A 112 11.32 -30.43 1.94
N PRO A 113 10.49 -31.24 2.63
CA PRO A 113 10.95 -32.01 3.76
C PRO A 113 12.14 -32.84 3.30
N LYS A 114 13.33 -32.57 3.85
CA LYS A 114 14.51 -33.39 3.60
C LYS A 114 14.16 -34.80 4.02
N VAL A 115 13.89 -35.67 3.07
CA VAL A 115 13.77 -37.10 3.33
C VAL A 115 15.11 -37.52 3.90
N SER A 116 15.14 -37.76 5.22
CA SER A 116 16.30 -38.32 5.89
C SER A 116 16.40 -39.76 5.44
N THR A 117 17.15 -40.00 4.36
CA THR A 117 17.51 -41.35 3.94
C THR A 117 18.55 -41.87 4.92
N ASN A 118 18.09 -42.40 6.06
CA ASN A 118 18.92 -43.28 6.86
C ASN A 118 19.26 -44.48 5.96
N ALA A 119 20.51 -44.55 5.53
CA ALA A 119 20.98 -45.52 4.56
C ALA A 119 20.82 -46.95 5.10
N THR A 120 19.97 -47.74 4.46
CA THR A 120 20.11 -49.21 4.42
C THR A 120 19.62 -49.69 3.06
N THR A 121 20.58 -50.07 2.21
CA THR A 121 20.50 -50.94 1.02
C THR A 121 19.13 -51.05 0.35
N ILE A 122 18.89 -50.21 -0.66
CA ILE A 122 17.71 -50.30 -1.53
C ILE A 122 18.17 -50.71 -2.95
N PRO A 123 17.59 -51.74 -3.59
CA PRO A 123 17.96 -52.18 -4.94
C PRO A 123 17.73 -51.07 -6.00
N PRO A 124 18.51 -51.07 -7.10
CA PRO A 124 18.61 -49.96 -8.05
C PRO A 124 17.29 -49.59 -8.75
N LEU A 125 16.31 -50.50 -8.79
CA LEU A 125 15.00 -50.25 -9.37
C LEU A 125 14.14 -49.30 -8.52
N ALA A 126 14.31 -49.31 -7.19
CA ALA A 126 13.59 -48.42 -6.28
C ALA A 126 14.21 -47.02 -6.21
N THR A 127 15.51 -46.87 -6.52
CA THR A 127 16.13 -45.54 -6.65
C THR A 127 15.56 -44.77 -7.84
N THR A 128 15.34 -45.44 -8.98
CA THR A 128 14.74 -44.81 -10.17
C THR A 128 13.26 -44.49 -9.97
N LEU A 129 12.51 -45.34 -9.25
CA LEU A 129 11.11 -45.07 -8.89
C LEU A 129 10.96 -43.92 -7.88
N MET A 130 11.89 -43.77 -6.93
CA MET A 130 11.91 -42.62 -6.01
C MET A 130 12.23 -41.32 -6.75
N ALA A 131 13.12 -41.35 -7.74
CA ALA A 131 13.43 -40.18 -8.58
C ALA A 131 12.27 -39.76 -9.50
N VAL A 132 11.37 -40.68 -9.88
CA VAL A 132 10.19 -40.40 -10.71
C VAL A 132 9.08 -39.67 -9.92
N VAL A 133 9.15 -39.64 -8.58
CA VAL A 133 8.12 -39.02 -7.71
C VAL A 133 8.46 -37.57 -7.31
N GLU A 134 9.51 -36.95 -7.86
CA GLU A 134 9.76 -35.51 -7.65
C GLU A 134 8.81 -34.60 -8.47
N ASN A 135 7.52 -34.92 -8.52
CA ASN A 135 6.49 -33.89 -8.72
C ASN A 135 6.18 -33.27 -7.35
N ILE A 136 7.18 -32.66 -6.72
CA ILE A 136 7.04 -32.01 -5.43
C ILE A 136 6.14 -30.80 -5.65
N THR A 137 4.89 -30.91 -5.16
CA THR A 137 4.01 -29.75 -5.08
C THR A 137 4.71 -28.73 -4.19
N LYS A 138 5.21 -27.63 -4.79
CA LYS A 138 5.88 -26.55 -4.06
C LYS A 138 4.88 -25.97 -3.05
N GLU A 139 5.13 -26.22 -1.78
CA GLU A 139 4.31 -25.65 -0.72
C GLU A 139 4.79 -24.22 -0.45
N TYR A 140 3.89 -23.25 -0.53
CA TYR A 140 4.23 -21.84 -0.30
C TYR A 140 3.70 -21.39 1.05
N LYS A 141 4.58 -20.84 1.89
CA LYS A 141 4.16 -20.16 3.12
C LYS A 141 3.99 -18.68 2.85
N ILE A 142 2.81 -18.17 3.19
CA ILE A 142 2.53 -16.74 3.20
C ILE A 142 3.23 -16.14 4.43
N VAL A 143 4.17 -15.22 4.20
CA VAL A 143 4.88 -14.50 5.27
C VAL A 143 4.63 -13.00 5.15
N GLY A 144 4.28 -12.38 6.28
CA GLY A 144 4.23 -10.93 6.41
C GLY A 144 5.63 -10.34 6.47
N THR A 145 5.90 -9.31 5.67
CA THR A 145 7.17 -8.58 5.71
C THR A 145 6.92 -7.08 5.70
N TYR A 146 7.71 -6.33 6.47
CA TYR A 146 7.71 -4.87 6.39
C TYR A 146 8.66 -4.40 5.31
N SER A 147 8.14 -3.62 4.37
CA SER A 147 8.93 -2.92 3.37
C SER A 147 9.16 -1.49 3.83
N ASN A 148 10.34 -0.94 3.52
CA ASN A 148 10.59 0.49 3.73
C ASN A 148 9.66 1.32 2.83
N GLY A 149 9.05 2.36 3.40
CA GLY A 149 8.09 3.23 2.72
C GLY A 149 7.02 3.71 3.70
N ILE A 150 6.59 4.96 3.55
CA ILE A 150 5.54 5.54 4.40
C ILE A 150 4.21 4.87 4.07
N ASN A 151 3.52 4.32 5.07
CA ASN A 151 2.16 3.84 4.92
C ASN A 151 1.16 5.01 4.98
N VAL A 152 1.08 5.76 3.88
CA VAL A 152 0.22 6.95 3.76
C VAL A 152 -1.26 6.59 3.98
N LEU A 153 -1.71 5.43 3.49
CA LEU A 153 -3.09 4.97 3.64
C LEU A 153 -3.48 4.85 5.11
N GLY A 154 -2.69 4.12 5.90
CA GLY A 154 -2.93 3.94 7.33
C GLY A 154 -2.88 5.25 8.11
N LEU A 155 -1.94 6.14 7.77
CA LEU A 155 -1.84 7.47 8.39
C LEU A 155 -3.09 8.32 8.13
N ILE A 156 -3.59 8.35 6.89
CA ILE A 156 -4.81 9.09 6.55
C ILE A 156 -6.01 8.54 7.34
N VAL A 157 -6.19 7.21 7.35
CA VAL A 157 -7.31 6.57 8.06
C VAL A 157 -7.28 6.89 9.55
N PHE A 158 -6.09 6.80 10.17
CA PHE A 158 -5.90 7.20 11.56
C PHE A 158 -6.21 8.69 11.78
N CYS A 159 -5.68 9.59 10.95
CA CYS A 159 -5.88 11.04 11.10
C CYS A 159 -7.34 11.46 10.93
N VAL A 160 -8.07 10.83 10.00
CA VAL A 160 -9.51 11.06 9.82
C VAL A 160 -10.28 10.62 11.06
N ALA A 161 -10.02 9.40 11.56
CA ALA A 161 -10.68 8.90 12.76
C ALA A 161 -10.36 9.77 13.99
N PHE A 162 -9.10 10.14 14.17
CA PHE A 162 -8.64 10.97 15.27
C PHE A 162 -9.17 12.41 15.19
N GLY A 163 -9.19 13.00 14.00
CA GLY A 163 -9.80 14.32 13.74
C GLY A 163 -11.29 14.34 14.05
N LEU A 164 -12.04 13.30 13.66
CA LEU A 164 -13.46 13.16 14.03
C LEU A 164 -13.67 13.06 15.54
N VAL A 165 -12.78 12.37 16.26
CA VAL A 165 -12.84 12.26 17.73
C VAL A 165 -12.56 13.62 18.37
N ILE A 166 -11.49 14.31 17.96
CA ILE A 166 -11.15 15.65 18.47
C ILE A 166 -12.29 16.64 18.24
N GLY A 167 -12.88 16.66 17.04
CA GLY A 167 -14.00 17.55 16.72
C GLY A 167 -15.23 17.30 17.61
N LYS A 168 -15.43 16.05 18.07
CA LYS A 168 -16.52 15.69 18.98
C LYS A 168 -16.22 15.94 20.47
N MET A 169 -14.96 16.17 20.84
CA MET A 169 -14.56 16.40 22.24
C MET A 169 -14.88 17.82 22.75
N GLY A 170 -15.42 18.68 21.90
CA GLY A 170 -15.79 20.06 22.25
C GLY A 170 -14.61 20.85 22.80
N GLU A 171 -14.78 21.48 23.95
CA GLU A 171 -13.79 22.40 24.55
C GLU A 171 -12.46 21.70 24.90
N LYS A 172 -12.50 20.42 25.30
CA LYS A 172 -11.28 19.64 25.58
C LYS A 172 -10.47 19.34 24.32
N GLY A 173 -11.13 19.22 23.17
CA GLY A 173 -10.48 18.96 21.88
C GLY A 173 -9.82 20.20 21.27
N ARG A 174 -10.25 21.40 21.69
CA ARG A 174 -9.79 22.68 21.13
C ARG A 174 -8.28 22.88 21.22
N ILE A 175 -7.66 22.51 22.34
CA ILE A 175 -6.21 22.62 22.54
C ILE A 175 -5.44 21.79 21.50
N LEU A 176 -5.91 20.57 21.23
CA LEU A 176 -5.29 19.70 20.22
C LEU A 176 -5.51 20.24 18.81
N LEU A 177 -6.71 20.77 18.52
CA LEU A 177 -7.00 21.40 17.24
C LEU A 177 -6.06 22.58 16.96
N GLU A 178 -5.92 23.50 17.93
CA GLU A 178 -5.04 24.67 17.82
C GLU A 178 -3.57 24.27 17.65
N PHE A 179 -3.12 23.20 18.32
CA PHE A 179 -1.78 22.64 18.13
C PHE A 179 -1.56 22.15 16.69
N PHE A 180 -2.47 21.32 16.16
CA PHE A 180 -2.32 20.79 14.80
C PHE A 180 -2.49 21.87 13.72
N ASP A 181 -3.28 22.91 13.99
CA ASP A 181 -3.43 24.04 13.07
C ASP A 181 -2.15 24.88 13.00
N ALA A 182 -1.55 25.20 14.14
CA ALA A 182 -0.25 25.87 14.20
C ALA A 182 0.85 25.03 13.51
N LEU A 183 0.85 23.71 13.71
CA LEU A 183 1.77 22.80 13.02
C LEU A 183 1.55 22.80 11.51
N ASN A 184 0.29 22.82 11.05
CA ASN A 184 -0.06 22.87 9.64
C ASN A 184 0.44 24.15 8.98
N GLU A 185 0.18 25.30 9.58
CA GLU A 185 0.64 26.62 9.12
C GLU A 185 2.18 26.68 9.04
N ALA A 186 2.88 26.22 10.09
CA ALA A 186 4.34 26.14 10.10
C ALA A 186 4.87 25.24 8.97
N THR A 187 4.21 24.10 8.75
CA THR A 187 4.59 23.15 7.69
C THR A 187 4.35 23.75 6.31
N MET A 188 3.26 24.48 6.10
CA MET A 188 2.97 25.18 4.84
C MET A 188 4.03 26.25 4.50
N ARG A 189 4.51 27.00 5.49
CA ARG A 189 5.62 27.94 5.28
C ARG A 189 6.90 27.22 4.85
N LEU A 190 7.17 26.05 5.45
CA LEU A 190 8.30 25.23 5.05
C LEU A 190 8.14 24.70 3.61
N VAL A 191 6.92 24.34 3.19
CA VAL A 191 6.62 24.01 1.78
C VAL A 191 6.95 25.20 0.87
N GLN A 192 6.55 26.42 1.22
CA GLN A 192 6.81 27.61 0.40
C GLN A 192 8.31 27.87 0.22
N ILE A 193 9.11 27.73 1.29
CA ILE A 193 10.57 27.85 1.22
C ILE A 193 11.16 26.82 0.25
N ILE A 194 10.69 25.56 0.32
CA ILE A 194 11.15 24.52 -0.59
C ILE A 194 10.73 24.82 -2.03
N MET A 195 9.51 25.32 -2.24
CA MET A 195 9.00 25.68 -3.57
C MET A 195 9.77 26.84 -4.19
N TRP A 196 10.28 27.78 -3.40
CA TRP A 196 11.18 28.82 -3.91
C TRP A 196 12.51 28.22 -4.41
N PHE A 197 13.02 27.21 -3.73
CA PHE A 197 14.31 26.59 -4.04
C PHE A 197 14.25 25.68 -5.29
N VAL A 198 13.07 25.15 -5.63
CA VAL A 198 12.84 24.24 -6.77
C VAL A 198 12.63 25.04 -8.04
#